data_AF-A3LNN5-F1
#
_entry.id   AF-A3LNN5-F1
#
_cell.length_a   1.000
_cell.length_b   1.000
_cell.length_c   1.000
_cell.angle_alpha   90.00
_cell.angle_beta   90.00
_cell.angle_gamma   90.00
#
_symmetry.space_group_name_H-M   'P 1'
#
loop_
_entity.id
_entity.type
_entity.pdbx_description
1 polymer ?
#
loop_
_entity_poly.entity_id
_entity_poly.type
_entity_poly.pdbx_seq_one_letter_code
_entity_poly.pdbx_strand_id
1 'polypeptide(L)'
;KVVIIGIHGFLPIKLVRTLIGQSTGNSIRYINEASKAIRCWLEQNNPNYRSEDYDVQSIALEGEGKINERVDKLLHLLKNWHDLLSAADFVFVVSHGQGTPVAINLLAEILKRSILRKKQKLGLLSMSGITAGPYGGMDSKLVIRAYSAFENSIIAELFELQKPTSKLSLQLQESLGTLVKNNVKITFVGSINDQFIPISSTLASHVNHPNIFRGIYVGPTSTGVPSFIVSLFKIIVMMKNMGHFNDYGFLKELGDKCMGSTNDGGHCKIYGDQEVYELALRYTLETTNLVHNSELQIRIRDDTSDTNLYALPWNFRCLIQDLVGVNNICNIQLIQNLLTEFRAWKEPMTKQWREVRYCLEFVDEVDIEEFLL
;
A
#
# COMPACT_ATOMS: atom_id res chain seq x y z
N LYS A 1 19.62 -17.14 -8.53
CA LYS A 1 19.20 -16.17 -9.57
C LYS A 1 17.99 -15.38 -9.08
N VAL A 2 18.08 -14.05 -9.12
CA VAL A 2 17.03 -13.11 -8.70
C VAL A 2 16.57 -12.30 -9.90
N VAL A 3 15.26 -12.17 -10.10
CA VAL A 3 14.69 -11.33 -11.16
C VAL A 3 13.80 -10.26 -10.54
N ILE A 4 14.10 -9.00 -10.84
CA ILE A 4 13.33 -7.85 -10.39
C ILE A 4 12.50 -7.33 -11.57
N ILE A 5 11.23 -7.05 -11.35
CA ILE A 5 10.34 -6.47 -12.37
C ILE A 5 9.81 -5.14 -11.84
N GLY A 6 10.20 -4.03 -12.46
CA GLY A 6 9.70 -2.70 -12.11
C GLY A 6 8.57 -2.27 -13.02
N ILE A 7 7.43 -1.88 -12.46
CA ILE A 7 6.25 -1.47 -13.21
C ILE A 7 5.89 -0.03 -12.82
N HIS A 8 6.05 0.88 -13.77
CA HIS A 8 5.74 2.29 -13.56
C HIS A 8 4.22 2.54 -13.64
N GLY A 9 3.72 3.55 -12.92
CA GLY A 9 2.36 4.06 -13.10
C GLY A 9 2.33 5.11 -14.21
N PHE A 10 1.39 5.02 -15.13
CA PHE A 10 1.24 6.03 -16.18
C PHE A 10 0.06 6.95 -15.84
N LEU A 11 0.35 8.24 -15.69
CA LEU A 11 -0.67 9.29 -15.57
C LEU A 11 -0.35 10.40 -16.58
N PRO A 12 -1.38 11.03 -17.18
CA PRO A 12 -1.17 12.14 -18.11
C PRO A 12 -0.30 13.26 -17.52
N ILE A 13 0.68 13.78 -18.27
CA ILE A 13 1.72 14.70 -17.77
C ILE A 13 1.14 15.95 -17.08
N LYS A 14 0.07 16.53 -17.65
CA LYS A 14 -0.59 17.72 -17.06
C LYS A 14 -1.29 17.38 -15.72
N LEU A 15 -1.81 16.16 -15.60
CA LEU A 15 -2.44 15.66 -14.38
C LEU A 15 -1.40 15.46 -13.29
N VAL A 16 -0.28 14.82 -13.63
CA VAL A 16 0.87 14.63 -12.75
C VAL A 16 1.29 15.97 -12.14
N ARG A 17 1.53 16.99 -12.97
CA ARG A 17 1.93 18.33 -12.51
C ARG A 17 0.96 18.94 -11.49
N THR A 18 -0.32 18.69 -11.66
CA THR A 18 -1.38 19.34 -10.88
C THR A 18 -1.70 18.59 -9.60
N LEU A 19 -1.66 17.26 -9.64
CA LEU A 19 -2.01 16.41 -8.50
C LEU A 19 -0.82 16.07 -7.65
N ILE A 20 0.24 15.62 -8.30
CA ILE A 20 1.38 14.96 -7.66
C ILE A 20 2.62 15.86 -7.67
N GLY A 21 2.64 16.89 -8.53
CA GLY A 21 3.79 17.78 -8.74
C GLY A 21 4.69 17.22 -9.84
N GLN A 22 6.00 17.17 -9.62
CA GLN A 22 6.90 16.53 -10.58
C GLN A 22 6.95 15.02 -10.33
N SER A 23 6.50 14.21 -11.29
CA SER A 23 6.80 12.77 -11.25
C SER A 23 8.29 12.58 -11.55
N THR A 24 9.02 12.07 -10.56
CA THR A 24 10.44 11.71 -10.70
C THR A 24 10.66 10.19 -10.68
N GLY A 25 9.56 9.42 -10.67
CA GLY A 25 9.58 7.97 -10.64
C GLY A 25 9.50 7.40 -12.05
N ASN A 26 10.19 6.31 -12.30
CA ASN A 26 10.09 5.48 -13.50
C ASN A 26 10.49 4.05 -13.15
N SER A 27 10.22 3.11 -14.05
CA SER A 27 10.48 1.68 -13.78
C SER A 27 11.96 1.41 -13.51
N ILE A 28 12.87 2.11 -14.21
CA ILE A 28 14.33 2.00 -14.06
C ILE A 28 14.76 2.41 -12.65
N ARG A 29 14.23 3.51 -12.13
CA ARG A 29 14.50 3.96 -10.76
C ARG A 29 14.06 2.91 -9.76
N TYR A 30 12.87 2.34 -9.93
CA TYR A 30 12.33 1.36 -8.99
C TYR A 30 13.15 0.07 -8.96
N ILE A 31 13.58 -0.44 -10.12
CA ILE A 31 14.46 -1.61 -10.17
C ILE A 31 15.86 -1.33 -9.62
N ASN A 32 16.38 -0.11 -9.77
CA ASN A 32 17.68 0.26 -9.23
C ASN A 32 17.64 0.28 -7.70
N GLU A 33 16.64 0.92 -7.10
CA GLU A 33 16.47 0.91 -5.63
C GLU A 33 16.19 -0.50 -5.10
N ALA A 34 15.36 -1.29 -5.78
CA ALA A 34 15.14 -2.70 -5.44
C ALA A 34 16.43 -3.54 -5.53
N SER A 35 17.26 -3.30 -6.54
CA SER A 35 18.53 -4.01 -6.72
C SER A 35 19.51 -3.69 -5.59
N LYS A 36 19.58 -2.42 -5.16
CA LYS A 36 20.38 -2.01 -4.01
C LYS A 36 19.88 -2.69 -2.74
N ALA A 37 18.57 -2.66 -2.49
CA ALA A 37 17.97 -3.30 -1.31
C ALA A 37 18.20 -4.82 -1.28
N ILE A 38 18.13 -5.51 -2.43
CA ILE A 38 18.47 -6.94 -2.52
C ILE A 38 19.94 -7.19 -2.17
N ARG A 39 20.86 -6.40 -2.69
CA ARG A 39 22.30 -6.53 -2.37
C ARG A 39 22.56 -6.29 -0.89
N CYS A 40 21.98 -5.23 -0.33
CA CYS A 40 22.03 -4.92 1.10
C CYS A 40 21.52 -6.08 1.96
N TRP A 41 20.34 -6.63 1.62
CA TRP A 41 19.77 -7.77 2.32
C TRP A 41 20.65 -9.02 2.22
N LEU A 42 21.23 -9.30 1.05
CA LEU A 42 22.14 -10.44 0.85
C LEU A 42 23.43 -10.30 1.66
N GLU A 43 24.04 -9.10 1.70
CA GLU A 43 25.23 -8.81 2.50
C GLU A 43 24.97 -8.97 4.00
N GLN A 44 23.82 -8.50 4.48
CA GLN A 44 23.45 -8.61 5.90
C GLN A 44 23.14 -10.04 6.35
N ASN A 45 22.54 -10.85 5.47
CA ASN A 45 22.06 -12.20 5.81
C ASN A 45 23.04 -13.32 5.42
N ASN A 46 24.12 -13.00 4.70
CA ASN A 46 25.14 -13.99 4.32
C ASN A 46 26.56 -13.48 4.67
N PRO A 47 27.17 -13.96 5.77
CA PRO A 47 28.52 -13.57 6.18
C PRO A 47 29.62 -13.84 5.15
N ASN A 48 29.38 -14.77 4.22
CA ASN A 48 30.31 -15.12 3.14
C ASN A 48 29.83 -14.58 1.78
N TYR A 49 28.99 -13.55 1.77
CA TYR A 49 28.46 -12.96 0.55
C TYR A 49 29.58 -12.61 -0.44
N ARG A 50 29.48 -13.14 -1.66
CA ARG A 50 30.25 -12.71 -2.83
C ARG A 50 29.27 -12.32 -3.92
N SER A 51 29.46 -11.15 -4.51
CA SER A 51 28.57 -10.64 -5.56
C SER A 51 28.47 -11.61 -6.75
N GLU A 52 29.53 -12.37 -7.03
CA GLU A 52 29.62 -13.38 -8.09
C GLU A 52 28.69 -14.58 -7.89
N ASP A 53 28.31 -14.89 -6.64
CA ASP A 53 27.43 -16.02 -6.31
C ASP A 53 25.96 -15.73 -6.65
N TYR A 54 25.62 -14.46 -6.91
CA TYR A 54 24.26 -14.00 -7.10
C TYR A 54 24.07 -13.29 -8.44
N ASP A 55 23.37 -13.96 -9.36
CA ASP A 55 22.88 -13.36 -10.59
C ASP A 55 21.58 -12.57 -10.31
N VAL A 56 21.69 -11.23 -10.22
CA VAL A 56 20.56 -10.30 -10.05
C VAL A 56 20.29 -9.60 -11.38
N GLN A 57 19.13 -9.90 -11.96
CA GLN A 57 18.67 -9.34 -13.22
C GLN A 57 17.43 -8.48 -13.01
N SER A 58 17.25 -7.45 -13.84
CA SER A 58 16.15 -6.51 -13.71
C SER A 58 15.45 -6.22 -15.04
N ILE A 59 14.12 -6.15 -15.00
CA ILE A 59 13.25 -5.87 -16.15
C ILE A 59 12.46 -4.61 -15.83
N ALA A 60 12.71 -3.54 -16.59
CA ALA A 60 11.97 -2.29 -16.54
C ALA A 60 10.78 -2.37 -17.51
N LEU A 61 9.56 -2.29 -16.98
CA LEU A 61 8.32 -2.35 -17.76
C LEU A 61 7.56 -1.03 -17.68
N GLU A 62 7.36 -0.42 -18.86
CA GLU A 62 6.61 0.82 -19.04
C GLU A 62 5.65 0.69 -20.21
N GLY A 63 4.62 1.53 -20.19
CA GLY A 63 3.64 1.58 -21.26
C GLY A 63 2.42 2.38 -20.84
N GLU A 64 1.87 3.14 -21.78
CA GLU A 64 0.65 3.91 -21.60
C GLU A 64 -0.62 3.10 -21.92
N GLY A 65 -1.74 3.59 -21.41
CA GLY A 65 -3.07 3.04 -21.67
C GLY A 65 -3.80 2.63 -20.40
N LYS A 66 -4.94 1.97 -20.61
CA LYS A 66 -5.76 1.41 -19.53
C LYS A 66 -5.09 0.20 -18.90
N ILE A 67 -5.50 -0.17 -17.69
CA ILE A 67 -4.91 -1.25 -16.90
C ILE A 67 -4.81 -2.54 -17.74
N ASN A 68 -5.89 -2.98 -18.38
CA ASN A 68 -5.89 -4.22 -19.15
C ASN A 68 -5.06 -4.15 -20.44
N GLU A 69 -5.13 -3.02 -21.16
CA GLU A 69 -4.30 -2.79 -22.35
C GLU A 69 -2.80 -2.83 -22.00
N ARG A 70 -2.44 -2.26 -20.85
CA ARG A 70 -1.06 -2.31 -20.33
C ARG A 70 -0.67 -3.73 -19.96
N VAL A 71 -1.52 -4.49 -19.27
CA VAL A 71 -1.25 -5.89 -18.93
C VAL A 71 -0.97 -6.70 -20.19
N ASP A 72 -1.78 -6.58 -21.24
CA ASP A 72 -1.60 -7.32 -22.50
C ASP A 72 -0.27 -6.97 -23.19
N LYS A 73 0.04 -5.67 -23.31
CA LYS A 73 1.30 -5.19 -23.90
C LYS A 73 2.51 -5.70 -23.11
N LEU A 74 2.50 -5.55 -21.78
CA LEU A 74 3.60 -5.94 -20.92
C LEU A 74 3.79 -7.46 -20.89
N LEU A 75 2.70 -8.22 -20.91
CA LEU A 75 2.74 -9.68 -20.99
C LEU A 75 3.33 -10.16 -22.33
N HIS A 76 3.04 -9.44 -23.42
CA HIS A 76 3.71 -9.69 -24.70
C HIS A 76 5.21 -9.42 -24.64
N LEU A 77 5.62 -8.29 -24.06
CA LEU A 77 7.04 -7.94 -23.88
C LEU A 77 7.79 -8.97 -23.02
N LEU A 78 7.16 -9.47 -21.96
CA LEU A 78 7.77 -10.44 -21.04
C LEU A 78 8.16 -11.77 -21.70
N LYS A 79 7.64 -12.09 -22.90
CA LYS A 79 8.09 -13.25 -23.68
C LYS A 79 9.59 -13.23 -23.97
N ASN A 80 10.17 -12.04 -24.12
CA ASN A 80 11.61 -11.87 -24.35
C ASN A 80 12.48 -12.33 -23.16
N TRP A 81 11.88 -12.44 -21.96
CA TRP A 81 12.56 -12.86 -20.73
C TRP A 81 11.98 -14.16 -20.16
N HIS A 82 11.30 -14.98 -21.00
CA HIS A 82 10.68 -16.22 -20.55
C HIS A 82 11.66 -17.15 -19.83
N ASP A 83 12.81 -17.42 -20.45
CA ASP A 83 13.83 -18.31 -19.89
C ASP A 83 14.42 -17.76 -18.60
N LEU A 84 14.61 -16.44 -18.52
CA LEU A 84 15.10 -15.75 -17.34
C LEU A 84 14.12 -15.92 -16.17
N LEU A 85 12.82 -15.70 -16.41
CA LEU A 85 11.76 -15.86 -15.41
C LEU A 85 11.59 -17.31 -14.96
N SER A 86 11.64 -18.26 -15.89
CA SER A 86 11.53 -19.70 -15.58
C SER A 86 12.73 -20.22 -14.77
N ALA A 87 13.91 -19.63 -14.97
CA ALA A 87 15.14 -20.00 -14.27
C ALA A 87 15.37 -19.27 -12.93
N ALA A 88 14.55 -18.27 -12.58
CA ALA A 88 14.73 -17.53 -11.33
C ALA A 88 14.50 -18.42 -10.09
N ASP A 89 15.14 -18.09 -8.97
CA ASP A 89 14.82 -18.67 -7.65
C ASP A 89 13.90 -17.73 -6.86
N PHE A 90 14.05 -16.44 -7.11
CA PHE A 90 13.28 -15.37 -6.51
C PHE A 90 12.85 -14.36 -7.59
N VAL A 91 11.55 -14.05 -7.64
CA VAL A 91 11.01 -12.96 -8.46
C VAL A 91 10.42 -11.88 -7.57
N PHE A 92 10.91 -10.66 -7.74
CA PHE A 92 10.47 -9.50 -6.97
C PHE A 92 9.85 -8.45 -7.89
N VAL A 93 8.54 -8.27 -7.79
CA VAL A 93 7.80 -7.27 -8.56
C VAL A 93 7.67 -6.01 -7.72
N VAL A 94 8.01 -4.86 -8.28
CA VAL A 94 7.88 -3.56 -7.62
C VAL A 94 7.04 -2.63 -8.47
N SER A 95 6.08 -1.98 -7.85
CA SER A 95 5.12 -1.11 -8.52
C SER A 95 4.80 0.13 -7.70
N HIS A 96 4.37 1.18 -8.38
CA HIS A 96 3.99 2.45 -7.76
C HIS A 96 2.71 3.02 -8.37
N GLY A 97 1.86 3.65 -7.56
CA GLY A 97 0.70 4.39 -8.04
C GLY A 97 -0.24 3.51 -8.88
N GLN A 98 -0.61 4.04 -10.04
CA GLN A 98 -1.43 3.35 -11.05
C GLN A 98 -0.77 2.09 -11.64
N GLY A 99 0.54 1.90 -11.45
CA GLY A 99 1.24 0.67 -11.83
C GLY A 99 0.88 -0.54 -10.96
N THR A 100 0.30 -0.34 -9.78
CA THR A 100 -0.04 -1.43 -8.84
C THR A 100 -1.10 -2.39 -9.40
N PRO A 101 -2.28 -1.94 -9.87
CA PRO A 101 -3.25 -2.84 -10.50
C PRO A 101 -2.67 -3.60 -11.70
N VAL A 102 -1.83 -2.94 -12.49
CA VAL A 102 -1.14 -3.57 -13.62
C VAL A 102 -0.19 -4.65 -13.14
N ALA A 103 0.61 -4.40 -12.09
CA ALA A 103 1.51 -5.38 -11.51
C ALA A 103 0.79 -6.61 -10.95
N ILE A 104 -0.31 -6.39 -10.23
CA ILE A 104 -1.14 -7.46 -9.65
C ILE A 104 -1.73 -8.34 -10.77
N ASN A 105 -2.37 -7.72 -11.77
CA ASN A 105 -2.98 -8.45 -12.88
C ASN A 105 -1.93 -9.15 -13.75
N LEU A 106 -0.80 -8.50 -14.04
CA LEU A 106 0.29 -9.07 -14.82
C LEU A 106 0.90 -10.29 -14.12
N LEU A 107 1.18 -10.20 -12.82
CA LEU A 107 1.71 -11.33 -12.07
C LEU A 107 0.71 -12.49 -11.98
N ALA A 108 -0.59 -12.19 -11.86
CA ALA A 108 -1.63 -13.21 -11.90
C ALA A 108 -1.68 -13.94 -13.25
N GLU A 109 -1.55 -13.21 -14.37
CA GLU A 109 -1.47 -13.81 -15.71
C GLU A 109 -0.21 -14.66 -15.91
N ILE A 110 0.94 -14.20 -15.42
CA ILE A 110 2.20 -14.97 -15.45
C ILE A 110 2.05 -16.31 -14.71
N LEU A 111 1.38 -16.29 -13.55
CA LEU A 111 1.11 -17.49 -12.75
C LEU A 111 0.11 -18.41 -13.43
N LYS A 112 -1.00 -17.89 -13.97
CA LYS A 112 -2.01 -18.66 -14.71
C LYS A 112 -1.40 -19.39 -15.91
N ARG A 113 -0.43 -18.77 -16.58
CA ARG A 113 0.29 -19.34 -17.74
C ARG A 113 1.44 -20.28 -17.37
N SER A 114 1.66 -20.53 -16.08
CA SER A 114 2.74 -21.41 -15.58
C SER A 114 4.13 -21.04 -16.12
N ILE A 115 4.37 -19.75 -16.35
CA ILE A 115 5.70 -19.23 -16.76
C ILE A 115 6.70 -19.42 -15.60
N LEU A 116 6.21 -19.34 -14.36
CA LEU A 116 6.97 -19.48 -13.14
C LEU A 116 6.93 -20.93 -12.61
N ARG A 117 8.03 -21.37 -12.02
CA ARG A 117 8.16 -22.69 -11.38
C ARG A 117 7.52 -22.67 -9.99
N LYS A 118 6.92 -23.79 -9.58
CA LYS A 118 6.23 -23.94 -8.28
C LYS A 118 7.09 -23.69 -7.03
N LYS A 119 8.43 -23.73 -7.14
CA LYS A 119 9.35 -23.57 -6.01
C LYS A 119 9.91 -22.16 -5.83
N GLN A 120 9.59 -21.23 -6.74
CA GLN A 120 10.13 -19.87 -6.69
C GLN A 120 9.55 -19.11 -5.49
N LYS A 121 10.40 -18.32 -4.82
CA LYS A 121 9.91 -17.28 -3.90
C LYS A 121 9.37 -16.12 -4.73
N LEU A 122 8.22 -15.57 -4.36
CA LEU A 122 7.54 -14.51 -5.11
C LEU A 122 7.17 -13.38 -4.17
N GLY A 123 7.64 -12.17 -4.48
CA GLY A 123 7.34 -10.95 -3.74
C GLY A 123 6.72 -9.89 -4.64
N LEU A 124 5.75 -9.16 -4.11
CA LEU A 124 5.18 -7.97 -4.72
C LEU A 124 5.25 -6.80 -3.74
N LEU A 125 5.92 -5.72 -4.13
CA LEU A 125 5.89 -4.43 -3.45
C LEU A 125 5.00 -3.45 -4.21
N SER A 126 4.02 -2.90 -3.51
CA SER A 126 3.18 -1.81 -3.98
C SER A 126 3.43 -0.56 -3.14
N MET A 127 3.91 0.50 -3.78
CA MET A 127 4.21 1.79 -3.14
C MET A 127 3.16 2.82 -3.56
N SER A 128 2.41 3.41 -2.63
CA SER A 128 1.31 4.34 -2.96
C SER A 128 0.40 3.77 -4.06
N GLY A 129 0.13 2.46 -4.03
CA GLY A 129 -0.65 1.79 -5.06
C GLY A 129 -2.12 2.20 -5.04
N ILE A 130 -2.78 2.22 -6.19
CA ILE A 130 -4.23 2.40 -6.25
C ILE A 130 -4.92 1.05 -6.22
N THR A 131 -5.78 0.77 -5.24
CA THR A 131 -6.54 -0.50 -5.20
C THR A 131 -8.05 -0.29 -5.02
N ALA A 132 -8.45 0.84 -4.44
CA ALA A 132 -9.85 1.24 -4.24
C ALA A 132 -10.10 2.67 -4.74
N GLY A 133 -9.38 3.07 -5.81
CA GLY A 133 -9.50 4.40 -6.42
C GLY A 133 -8.75 5.54 -5.70
N PRO A 134 -8.81 6.77 -6.26
CA PRO A 134 -8.22 7.98 -5.69
C PRO A 134 -9.16 8.62 -4.65
N TYR A 135 -8.79 9.78 -4.06
CA TYR A 135 -9.68 10.51 -3.14
C TYR A 135 -11.03 10.86 -3.79
N GLY A 136 -12.10 10.78 -3.01
CA GLY A 136 -13.44 11.16 -3.43
C GLY A 136 -13.56 12.64 -3.81
N GLY A 137 -14.44 12.97 -4.75
CA GLY A 137 -14.69 14.35 -5.19
C GLY A 137 -13.58 14.98 -6.05
N MET A 138 -12.58 14.21 -6.45
CA MET A 138 -11.57 14.64 -7.44
C MET A 138 -12.08 14.52 -8.89
N ASP A 139 -13.07 13.68 -9.15
CA ASP A 139 -13.70 13.38 -10.44
C ASP A 139 -13.98 14.64 -11.28
N SER A 140 -14.74 15.59 -10.73
CA SER A 140 -15.11 16.84 -11.40
C SER A 140 -13.87 17.70 -11.75
N LYS A 141 -12.87 17.73 -10.87
CA LYS A 141 -11.63 18.50 -11.08
C LYS A 141 -10.70 17.85 -12.11
N LEU A 142 -10.76 16.53 -12.26
CA LEU A 142 -9.88 15.77 -13.16
C LEU A 142 -10.44 15.63 -14.57
N VAL A 143 -11.75 15.40 -14.70
CA VAL A 143 -12.43 15.28 -16.01
C VAL A 143 -12.33 16.59 -16.80
N ILE A 144 -12.41 17.75 -16.16
CA ILE A 144 -12.25 19.06 -16.82
C ILE A 144 -10.81 19.26 -17.38
N ARG A 145 -9.83 18.50 -16.91
CA ARG A 145 -8.40 18.74 -17.17
C ARG A 145 -7.73 17.73 -18.11
N ALA A 146 -8.39 16.63 -18.46
CA ALA A 146 -7.91 15.75 -19.52
C ALA A 146 -8.34 16.29 -20.88
N TYR A 147 -7.35 16.57 -21.74
CA TYR A 147 -7.54 17.29 -23.01
C TYR A 147 -7.90 16.35 -24.17
N SER A 148 -7.70 15.03 -23.99
CA SER A 148 -8.03 14.01 -24.98
C SER A 148 -9.00 12.97 -24.42
N ALA A 149 -9.78 12.36 -25.31
CA ALA A 149 -10.64 11.23 -24.96
C ALA A 149 -9.84 10.05 -24.38
N PHE A 150 -8.61 9.86 -24.87
CA PHE A 150 -7.70 8.82 -24.39
C PHE A 150 -7.29 9.04 -22.92
N GLU A 151 -6.79 10.22 -22.57
CA GLU A 151 -6.41 10.56 -21.19
C GLU A 151 -7.61 10.50 -20.24
N ASN A 152 -8.78 10.98 -20.68
CA ASN A 152 -10.02 10.87 -19.91
C ASN A 152 -10.38 9.42 -19.59
N SER A 153 -10.17 8.52 -20.55
CA SER A 153 -10.49 7.10 -20.37
C SER A 153 -9.58 6.40 -19.37
N ILE A 154 -8.31 6.82 -19.25
CA ILE A 154 -7.37 6.33 -18.24
C ILE A 154 -7.79 6.81 -16.85
N ILE A 155 -8.15 8.09 -16.74
CA ILE A 155 -8.59 8.67 -15.45
C ILE A 155 -9.89 8.03 -14.97
N ALA A 156 -10.88 7.91 -15.86
CA ALA A 156 -12.18 7.31 -15.53
C ALA A 156 -12.02 5.87 -15.00
N GLU A 157 -11.09 5.10 -15.56
CA GLU A 157 -10.79 3.74 -15.09
C GLU A 157 -10.33 3.70 -13.62
N LEU A 158 -9.58 4.71 -13.16
CA LEU A 158 -9.13 4.78 -11.76
C LEU A 158 -10.28 5.06 -10.80
N PHE A 159 -11.27 5.84 -11.22
CA PHE A 159 -12.48 6.08 -10.42
C PHE A 159 -13.42 4.87 -10.41
N GLU A 160 -13.42 4.04 -11.46
CA GLU A 160 -14.17 2.78 -11.43
C GLU A 160 -13.69 1.82 -10.34
N LEU A 161 -12.43 1.92 -9.89
CA LEU A 161 -11.92 1.16 -8.75
C LEU A 161 -12.53 1.59 -7.40
N GLN A 162 -13.18 2.76 -7.31
CA GLN A 162 -13.92 3.15 -6.09
C GLN A 162 -15.18 2.30 -5.90
N LYS A 163 -15.72 1.71 -6.97
CA LYS A 163 -16.89 0.83 -6.92
C LYS A 163 -16.42 -0.60 -6.63
N PRO A 164 -16.69 -1.19 -5.46
CA PRO A 164 -16.16 -2.52 -5.12
C PRO A 164 -16.66 -3.64 -6.04
N THR A 165 -17.80 -3.42 -6.70
CA THR A 165 -18.48 -4.35 -7.61
C THR A 165 -18.26 -4.04 -9.09
N SER A 166 -17.44 -3.04 -9.43
CA SER A 166 -17.09 -2.80 -10.84
C SER A 166 -16.30 -3.97 -11.41
N LYS A 167 -16.35 -4.13 -12.74
CA LYS A 167 -15.59 -5.17 -13.43
C LYS A 167 -14.10 -5.13 -13.10
N LEU A 168 -13.54 -3.92 -12.95
CA LEU A 168 -12.12 -3.71 -12.65
C LEU A 168 -11.78 -4.10 -11.21
N SER A 169 -12.64 -3.74 -10.24
CA SER A 169 -12.46 -4.12 -8.84
C SER A 169 -12.57 -5.63 -8.65
N LEU A 170 -13.55 -6.27 -9.28
CA LEU A 170 -13.72 -7.73 -9.24
C LEU A 170 -12.53 -8.44 -9.89
N GLN A 171 -12.04 -7.94 -11.03
CA GLN A 171 -10.84 -8.48 -11.68
C GLN A 171 -9.61 -8.35 -10.78
N LEU A 172 -9.41 -7.19 -10.13
CA LEU A 172 -8.29 -6.98 -9.23
C LEU A 172 -8.35 -7.92 -8.02
N GLN A 173 -9.54 -8.13 -7.46
CA GLN A 173 -9.79 -9.08 -6.38
C GLN A 173 -9.49 -10.52 -6.80
N GLU A 174 -9.90 -10.95 -8.00
CA GLU A 174 -9.58 -12.27 -8.54
C GLU A 174 -8.07 -12.46 -8.73
N SER A 175 -7.39 -11.43 -9.26
CA SER A 175 -5.94 -11.45 -9.44
C SER A 175 -5.22 -11.54 -8.09
N LEU A 176 -5.62 -10.76 -7.08
CA LEU A 176 -5.09 -10.89 -5.71
C LEU A 176 -5.33 -12.30 -5.15
N GLY A 177 -6.51 -12.87 -5.36
CA GLY A 177 -6.84 -14.25 -4.99
C GLY A 177 -5.90 -15.26 -5.64
N THR A 178 -5.58 -15.05 -6.92
CA THR A 178 -4.60 -15.87 -7.66
C THR A 178 -3.20 -15.74 -7.06
N LEU A 179 -2.76 -14.53 -6.72
CA LEU A 179 -1.45 -14.28 -6.12
C LEU A 179 -1.32 -15.01 -4.77
N VAL A 180 -2.27 -14.80 -3.86
CA VAL A 180 -2.19 -15.39 -2.51
C VAL A 180 -2.30 -16.91 -2.53
N LYS A 181 -3.11 -17.49 -3.43
CA LYS A 181 -3.22 -18.94 -3.67
C LYS A 181 -1.89 -19.56 -4.12
N ASN A 182 -1.03 -18.79 -4.78
CA ASN A 182 0.31 -19.21 -5.20
C ASN A 182 1.40 -18.78 -4.20
N ASN A 183 1.04 -18.44 -2.97
CA ASN A 183 1.97 -18.01 -1.92
C ASN A 183 2.82 -16.77 -2.26
N VAL A 184 2.34 -15.89 -3.13
CA VAL A 184 2.98 -14.59 -3.36
C VAL A 184 2.88 -13.75 -2.09
N LYS A 185 4.01 -13.22 -1.62
CA LYS A 185 4.10 -12.30 -0.49
C LYS A 185 3.89 -10.88 -0.98
N ILE A 186 2.80 -10.25 -0.56
CA ILE A 186 2.40 -8.91 -1.04
C ILE A 186 2.63 -7.90 0.08
N THR A 187 3.39 -6.86 -0.22
CA THR A 187 3.66 -5.75 0.70
C THR A 187 3.07 -4.47 0.14
N PHE A 188 2.06 -3.93 0.82
CA PHE A 188 1.48 -2.61 0.51
C PHE A 188 2.09 -1.55 1.42
N VAL A 189 2.73 -0.54 0.85
CA VAL A 189 3.28 0.58 1.61
C VAL A 189 2.71 1.88 1.09
N GLY A 190 2.14 2.70 1.96
CA GLY A 190 1.53 3.97 1.58
C GLY A 190 2.07 5.16 2.35
N SER A 191 2.21 6.28 1.65
CA SER A 191 2.54 7.55 2.28
C SER A 191 1.36 8.06 3.09
N ILE A 192 1.58 8.41 4.36
CA ILE A 192 0.51 8.90 5.24
C ILE A 192 -0.14 10.18 4.72
N ASN A 193 0.64 11.06 4.08
CA ASN A 193 0.19 12.31 3.49
C ASN A 193 0.20 12.28 1.95
N ASP A 194 -0.13 11.13 1.35
CA ASP A 194 -0.31 11.03 -0.09
C ASP A 194 -1.38 12.04 -0.56
N GLN A 195 -1.08 12.79 -1.61
CA GLN A 195 -1.92 13.86 -2.15
C GLN A 195 -2.86 13.40 -3.28
N PHE A 196 -2.80 12.13 -3.67
CA PHE A 196 -3.60 11.59 -4.78
C PHE A 196 -4.41 10.36 -4.40
N ILE A 197 -3.82 9.44 -3.63
CA ILE A 197 -4.44 8.16 -3.29
C ILE A 197 -4.63 8.07 -1.77
N PRO A 198 -5.85 7.79 -1.27
CA PRO A 198 -6.09 7.63 0.15
C PRO A 198 -5.34 6.43 0.71
N ILE A 199 -4.90 6.54 1.97
CA ILE A 199 -4.15 5.46 2.64
C ILE A 199 -4.94 4.15 2.70
N SER A 200 -6.28 4.20 2.80
CA SER A 200 -7.17 3.04 2.77
C SER A 200 -7.10 2.28 1.42
N SER A 201 -6.93 3.01 0.31
CA SER A 201 -6.74 2.47 -1.04
C SER A 201 -5.33 1.93 -1.22
N THR A 202 -4.31 2.64 -0.75
CA THR A 202 -2.93 2.13 -0.85
C THR A 202 -2.67 0.88 -0.03
N LEU A 203 -3.19 0.82 1.19
CA LEU A 203 -3.01 -0.34 2.05
C LEU A 203 -3.92 -1.51 1.67
N ALA A 204 -4.73 -1.38 0.62
CA ALA A 204 -5.75 -2.37 0.24
C ALA A 204 -6.56 -2.81 1.47
N SER A 205 -7.13 -1.83 2.18
CA SER A 205 -7.83 -2.05 3.47
C SER A 205 -9.02 -3.01 3.37
N HIS A 206 -9.58 -3.14 2.17
CA HIS A 206 -10.72 -3.99 1.83
C HIS A 206 -10.36 -5.48 1.62
N VAL A 207 -9.08 -5.87 1.58
CA VAL A 207 -8.68 -7.28 1.44
C VAL A 207 -7.90 -7.76 2.67
N ASN A 208 -8.04 -9.01 3.08
CA ASN A 208 -7.28 -9.57 4.20
C ASN A 208 -6.80 -10.97 3.88
N HIS A 209 -5.52 -11.22 4.13
CA HIS A 209 -4.88 -12.51 3.93
C HIS A 209 -3.52 -12.54 4.67
N PRO A 210 -3.07 -13.68 5.23
CA PRO A 210 -1.78 -13.78 5.92
C PRO A 210 -0.54 -13.48 5.06
N ASN A 211 -0.64 -13.67 3.73
CA ASN A 211 0.40 -13.29 2.75
C ASN A 211 0.38 -11.80 2.36
N ILE A 212 -0.40 -10.96 3.05
CA ILE A 212 -0.41 -9.51 2.85
C ILE A 212 0.19 -8.83 4.07
N PHE A 213 1.26 -8.07 3.85
CA PHE A 213 1.87 -7.18 4.82
C PHE A 213 1.63 -5.72 4.44
N ARG A 214 1.47 -4.85 5.44
CA ARG A 214 1.19 -3.42 5.27
C ARG A 214 2.21 -2.58 6.00
N GLY A 215 2.62 -1.47 5.39
CA GLY A 215 3.49 -0.47 5.98
C GLY A 215 2.99 0.94 5.70
N ILE A 216 3.34 1.88 6.56
CA ILE A 216 3.07 3.30 6.33
C ILE A 216 4.40 4.03 6.25
N TYR A 217 4.58 4.74 5.15
CA TYR A 217 5.69 5.66 4.95
C TYR A 217 5.33 7.01 5.57
N VAL A 218 6.14 7.44 6.54
CA VAL A 218 6.03 8.76 7.18
C VAL A 218 7.27 9.55 6.77
N GLY A 219 7.11 10.36 5.74
CA GLY A 219 8.22 11.13 5.18
C GLY A 219 8.55 12.37 6.00
N PRO A 220 9.73 12.99 5.77
CA PRO A 220 10.12 14.24 6.44
C PRO A 220 9.15 15.41 6.22
N THR A 221 8.34 15.34 5.16
CA THR A 221 7.35 16.38 4.81
C THR A 221 5.95 16.09 5.33
N SER A 222 5.76 15.04 6.15
CA SER A 222 4.46 14.69 6.75
C SER A 222 4.13 15.50 8.01
N THR A 223 4.72 16.69 8.19
CA THR A 223 4.60 17.54 9.39
C THR A 223 3.17 18.03 9.68
N GLY A 224 2.29 18.04 8.67
CA GLY A 224 0.87 18.39 8.83
C GLY A 224 0.01 17.30 9.49
N VAL A 225 0.56 16.09 9.68
CA VAL A 225 -0.14 14.97 10.33
C VAL A 225 0.25 14.90 11.81
N PRO A 226 -0.70 14.97 12.75
CA PRO A 226 -0.41 14.88 14.19
C PRO A 226 0.26 13.55 14.57
N SER A 227 1.20 13.57 15.52
CA SER A 227 1.87 12.36 16.02
C SER A 227 0.90 11.30 16.51
N PHE A 228 -0.15 11.70 17.22
CA PHE A 228 -1.25 10.81 17.65
C PHE A 228 -1.84 10.02 16.48
N ILE A 229 -2.07 10.67 15.33
CA ILE A 229 -2.64 10.01 14.14
C ILE A 229 -1.62 9.04 13.52
N VAL A 230 -0.34 9.41 13.49
CA VAL A 230 0.74 8.52 13.04
C VAL A 230 0.78 7.25 13.90
N SER A 231 0.78 7.39 15.23
CA SER A 231 0.81 6.26 16.16
C SER A 231 -0.45 5.42 16.11
N LEU A 232 -1.63 6.04 15.98
CA LEU A 232 -2.90 5.34 15.79
C LEU A 232 -2.86 4.46 14.54
N PHE A 233 -2.40 5.01 13.41
CA PHE A 233 -2.30 4.27 12.16
C PHE A 233 -1.22 3.17 12.23
N LYS A 234 -0.10 3.42 12.90
CA LYS A 234 0.93 2.41 13.17
C LYS A 234 0.34 1.23 13.94
N ILE A 235 -0.43 1.49 15.00
CA ILE A 235 -1.12 0.46 15.80
C ILE A 235 -2.07 -0.34 14.92
N ILE A 236 -2.93 0.33 14.15
CA ILE A 236 -3.90 -0.34 13.27
C ILE A 236 -3.20 -1.23 12.24
N VAL A 237 -2.16 -0.74 11.58
CA VAL A 237 -1.43 -1.52 10.57
C VAL A 237 -0.71 -2.71 11.19
N MET A 238 -0.10 -2.54 12.37
CA MET A 238 0.50 -3.62 13.14
C MET A 238 -0.54 -4.70 13.50
N MET A 239 -1.70 -4.30 14.02
CA MET A 239 -2.80 -5.22 14.32
C MET A 239 -3.27 -5.97 13.06
N LYS A 240 -3.46 -5.28 11.93
CA LYS A 240 -3.83 -5.91 10.65
C LYS A 240 -2.78 -6.93 10.19
N ASN A 241 -1.49 -6.63 10.34
CA ASN A 241 -0.41 -7.57 10.00
C ASN A 241 -0.35 -8.78 10.94
N MET A 242 -0.90 -8.67 12.16
CA MET A 242 -1.02 -9.76 13.13
C MET A 242 -2.32 -10.57 12.96
N GLY A 243 -3.17 -10.24 12.00
CA GLY A 243 -4.44 -10.93 11.74
C GLY A 243 -5.67 -10.27 12.37
N HIS A 244 -5.50 -9.16 13.09
CA HIS A 244 -6.61 -8.35 13.62
C HIS A 244 -7.02 -7.32 12.57
N PHE A 245 -7.91 -7.73 11.65
CA PHE A 245 -8.17 -6.98 10.42
C PHE A 245 -9.11 -5.76 10.57
N ASN A 246 -9.77 -5.59 11.71
CA ASN A 246 -10.68 -4.47 11.92
C ASN A 246 -9.90 -3.18 12.20
N ASP A 247 -10.08 -2.17 11.34
CA ASP A 247 -9.50 -0.84 11.52
C ASP A 247 -10.52 0.19 12.00
N TYR A 248 -11.75 -0.25 12.28
CA TYR A 248 -12.86 0.59 12.75
C TYR A 248 -13.13 1.81 11.85
N GLY A 249 -12.64 1.80 10.62
CA GLY A 249 -12.75 2.89 9.66
C GLY A 249 -11.77 4.03 9.79
N PHE A 250 -10.89 4.00 10.78
CA PHE A 250 -9.89 5.05 10.99
C PHE A 250 -9.04 5.29 9.73
N LEU A 251 -8.62 4.23 9.02
CA LEU A 251 -7.80 4.37 7.81
C LEU A 251 -8.52 5.13 6.69
N LYS A 252 -9.85 5.06 6.60
CA LYS A 252 -10.62 5.84 5.62
C LYS A 252 -10.89 7.23 6.17
N GLU A 253 -11.56 7.31 7.31
CA GLU A 253 -12.14 8.55 7.84
C GLU A 253 -11.09 9.59 8.26
N LEU A 254 -10.02 9.13 8.91
CA LEU A 254 -8.90 10.00 9.30
C LEU A 254 -7.86 10.08 8.18
N GLY A 255 -7.75 9.05 7.34
CA GLY A 255 -6.83 9.02 6.21
C GLY A 255 -7.10 10.14 5.21
N ASP A 256 -8.39 10.39 4.91
CA ASP A 256 -8.82 11.48 4.04
C ASP A 256 -8.42 12.88 4.55
N LYS A 257 -8.29 13.03 5.88
CA LYS A 257 -7.83 14.27 6.52
C LYS A 257 -6.30 14.42 6.49
N CYS A 258 -5.56 13.35 6.19
CA CYS A 258 -4.11 13.36 6.08
C CYS A 258 -3.61 13.80 4.69
N MET A 259 -4.51 14.01 3.72
CA MET A 259 -4.15 14.34 2.34
C MET A 259 -3.16 15.52 2.28
N GLY A 260 -1.98 15.27 1.71
CA GLY A 260 -0.96 16.29 1.50
C GLY A 260 -1.34 17.27 0.38
N SER A 261 -0.59 18.36 0.29
CA SER A 261 -0.60 19.25 -0.88
C SER A 261 0.35 18.74 -1.97
N THR A 262 0.32 19.37 -3.13
CA THR A 262 1.20 19.03 -4.26
C THR A 262 2.69 19.18 -3.95
N ASN A 263 3.08 20.03 -2.99
CA ASN A 263 4.49 20.32 -2.68
C ASN A 263 5.05 19.45 -1.54
N ASP A 264 4.23 19.12 -0.55
CA ASP A 264 4.62 18.37 0.65
C ASP A 264 4.16 16.90 0.63
N GLY A 265 3.25 16.53 -0.27
CA GLY A 265 2.72 15.18 -0.40
C GLY A 265 3.78 14.13 -0.70
N GLY A 266 3.63 12.96 -0.07
CA GLY A 266 4.62 11.89 -0.13
C GLY A 266 4.44 10.88 -1.26
N HIS A 267 3.42 11.03 -2.13
CA HIS A 267 3.13 10.08 -3.22
C HIS A 267 4.35 9.78 -4.09
N CYS A 268 5.17 10.79 -4.39
CA CYS A 268 6.39 10.66 -5.20
C CYS A 268 7.70 10.60 -4.39
N LYS A 269 7.62 10.48 -3.07
CA LYS A 269 8.81 10.43 -2.18
C LYS A 269 9.08 9.00 -1.70
N ILE A 270 8.02 8.23 -1.48
CA ILE A 270 8.06 6.85 -0.97
C ILE A 270 9.02 5.92 -1.73
N TYR A 271 9.05 5.97 -3.07
CA TYR A 271 9.91 5.10 -3.89
C TYR A 271 11.39 5.51 -3.88
N GLY A 272 11.73 6.62 -3.23
CA GLY A 272 13.13 7.03 -3.02
C GLY A 272 13.71 6.50 -1.72
N ASP A 273 12.91 5.88 -0.86
CA ASP A 273 13.33 5.41 0.45
C ASP A 273 13.64 3.90 0.39
N GLN A 274 14.88 3.53 0.72
CA GLN A 274 15.36 2.17 0.65
C GLN A 274 14.67 1.25 1.68
N GLU A 275 14.26 1.77 2.84
CA GLU A 275 13.63 0.97 3.90
C GLU A 275 12.31 0.35 3.42
N VAL A 276 11.61 1.00 2.49
CA VAL A 276 10.37 0.50 1.89
C VAL A 276 10.62 -0.80 1.11
N TYR A 277 11.75 -0.88 0.39
CA TYR A 277 12.14 -2.06 -0.36
C TYR A 277 12.65 -3.16 0.57
N GLU A 278 13.46 -2.80 1.55
CA GLU A 278 13.98 -3.74 2.55
C GLU A 278 12.85 -4.39 3.34
N LEU A 279 11.85 -3.63 3.77
CA LEU A 279 10.66 -4.14 4.45
C LEU A 279 9.96 -5.25 3.63
N ALA A 280 9.76 -5.00 2.34
CA ALA A 280 9.12 -5.96 1.44
C ALA A 280 9.97 -7.22 1.19
N LEU A 281 11.29 -7.04 1.08
CA LEU A 281 12.25 -8.15 0.93
C LEU A 281 12.28 -9.02 2.17
N ARG A 282 12.38 -8.42 3.36
CA ARG A 282 12.34 -9.12 4.64
C ARG A 282 11.05 -9.91 4.77
N TYR A 283 9.91 -9.28 4.53
CA TYR A 283 8.63 -9.99 4.57
C TYR A 283 8.59 -11.17 3.58
N THR A 284 9.12 -10.99 2.37
CA THR A 284 9.08 -12.04 1.34
C THR A 284 10.04 -13.19 1.62
N LEU A 285 11.25 -12.89 2.08
CA LEU A 285 12.35 -13.85 2.15
C LEU A 285 12.49 -14.48 3.54
N GLU A 286 12.14 -13.76 4.60
CA GLU A 286 12.27 -14.17 6.01
C GLU A 286 11.00 -14.81 6.57
N THR A 287 9.87 -14.74 5.86
CA THR A 287 8.64 -15.44 6.26
C THR A 287 8.44 -16.75 5.50
N THR A 288 7.67 -17.66 6.10
CA THR A 288 7.37 -18.97 5.53
C THR A 288 6.12 -18.94 4.65
N ASN A 289 6.03 -19.86 3.70
CA ASN A 289 4.79 -20.08 2.95
C ASN A 289 3.71 -20.68 3.87
N LEU A 290 2.45 -20.45 3.51
CA LEU A 290 1.34 -21.06 4.22
C LEU A 290 1.31 -22.57 3.96
N VAL A 291 1.23 -23.34 5.03
CA VAL A 291 1.09 -24.81 4.97
C VAL A 291 -0.31 -25.19 4.47
N HIS A 292 -1.33 -24.45 4.92
CA HIS A 292 -2.71 -24.62 4.50
C HIS A 292 -3.14 -23.42 3.67
N ASN A 293 -3.83 -23.70 2.56
CA ASN A 293 -4.37 -22.64 1.73
C ASN A 293 -5.41 -21.83 2.53
N SER A 294 -5.35 -20.51 2.41
CA SER A 294 -6.31 -19.58 3.01
C SER A 294 -6.92 -18.76 1.89
N GLU A 295 -8.23 -18.50 1.98
CA GLU A 295 -8.91 -17.68 0.99
C GLU A 295 -8.67 -16.19 1.24
N LEU A 296 -8.66 -15.40 0.17
CA LEU A 296 -8.62 -13.94 0.26
C LEU A 296 -9.96 -13.46 0.83
N GLN A 297 -9.94 -12.83 1.99
CA GLN A 297 -11.14 -12.25 2.57
C GLN A 297 -11.36 -10.85 2.00
N ILE A 298 -12.52 -10.60 1.40
CA ILE A 298 -12.89 -9.30 0.85
C ILE A 298 -13.93 -8.67 1.78
N ARG A 299 -13.64 -7.46 2.26
CA ARG A 299 -14.53 -6.62 3.05
C ARG A 299 -15.04 -5.49 2.17
N ILE A 300 -16.26 -5.65 1.68
CA ILE A 300 -16.97 -4.57 1.00
C ILE A 300 -17.51 -3.64 2.08
N ARG A 301 -17.04 -2.40 2.08
CA ARG A 301 -17.66 -1.33 2.86
C ARG A 301 -18.71 -0.66 1.98
N ASP A 302 -19.90 -0.48 2.53
CA ASP A 302 -20.89 0.41 1.92
C ASP A 302 -20.39 1.85 2.08
N ASP A 303 -19.82 2.40 1.02
CA ASP A 303 -19.32 3.78 0.96
C ASP A 303 -20.44 4.83 0.99
N THR A 304 -21.71 4.40 1.06
CA THR A 304 -22.90 5.25 1.13
C THR A 304 -23.15 5.84 2.52
N SER A 305 -22.46 5.37 3.57
CA SER A 305 -22.54 5.99 4.89
C SER A 305 -21.62 7.21 4.94
N ASP A 306 -22.21 8.40 5.07
CA ASP A 306 -21.48 9.63 5.39
C ASP A 306 -20.52 9.40 6.56
N THR A 307 -19.29 9.92 6.45
CA THR A 307 -18.27 9.86 7.49
C THR A 307 -18.82 10.40 8.81
N ASN A 308 -19.08 9.53 9.78
CA ASN A 308 -19.67 9.90 11.06
C ASN A 308 -18.59 10.07 12.13
N LEU A 309 -18.05 11.29 12.26
CA LEU A 309 -17.06 11.61 13.30
C LEU A 309 -17.57 11.35 14.72
N TYR A 310 -18.88 11.34 14.95
CA TYR A 310 -19.46 11.04 16.26
C TYR A 310 -19.35 9.56 16.65
N ALA A 311 -19.01 8.67 15.71
CA ALA A 311 -18.69 7.28 16.00
C ALA A 311 -17.24 7.08 16.49
N LEU A 312 -16.37 8.09 16.35
CA LEU A 312 -14.95 7.99 16.71
C LEU A 312 -14.70 7.53 18.16
N PRO A 313 -15.43 8.01 19.20
CA PRO A 313 -15.26 7.50 20.56
C PRO A 313 -15.47 5.99 20.69
N TRP A 314 -16.55 5.49 20.08
CA TRP A 314 -16.89 4.08 20.12
C TRP A 314 -15.86 3.24 19.37
N ASN A 315 -15.51 3.68 18.17
CA ASN A 315 -14.48 3.05 17.33
C ASN A 315 -13.12 3.01 18.04
N PHE A 316 -12.76 4.08 18.75
CA PHE A 316 -11.52 4.16 19.50
C PHE A 316 -11.53 3.19 20.67
N ARG A 317 -12.60 3.17 21.47
CA ARG A 317 -12.76 2.22 22.57
C ARG A 317 -12.63 0.77 22.10
N CYS A 318 -13.32 0.40 21.02
CA CYS A 318 -13.23 -0.95 20.47
C CYS A 318 -11.82 -1.30 19.97
N LEU A 319 -11.12 -0.35 19.33
CA LEU A 319 -9.73 -0.55 18.92
C LEU A 319 -8.82 -0.81 20.11
N ILE A 320 -8.95 -0.03 21.19
CA ILE A 320 -8.15 -0.21 22.41
C ILE A 320 -8.47 -1.55 23.07
N GLN A 321 -9.75 -1.91 23.17
CA GLN A 321 -10.16 -3.20 23.72
C GLN A 321 -9.56 -4.39 22.94
N ASP A 322 -9.61 -4.34 21.61
CA ASP A 322 -8.96 -5.35 20.77
C ASP A 322 -7.45 -5.37 20.99
N LEU A 323 -6.80 -4.21 21.06
CA LEU A 323 -5.35 -4.07 21.24
C LEU A 323 -4.87 -4.66 22.57
N VAL A 324 -5.64 -4.50 23.65
CA VAL A 324 -5.35 -5.13 24.96
C VAL A 324 -5.31 -6.66 24.83
N GLY A 325 -6.16 -7.24 23.98
CA GLY A 325 -6.17 -8.68 23.70
C GLY A 325 -5.05 -9.19 22.79
N VAL A 326 -4.27 -8.31 22.16
CA VAL A 326 -3.18 -8.71 21.23
C VAL A 326 -1.93 -9.09 22.02
N ASN A 327 -1.49 -10.34 21.85
CA ASN A 327 -0.27 -10.87 22.46
C ASN A 327 0.98 -10.62 21.59
N ASN A 328 2.18 -10.78 22.18
CA ASN A 328 3.48 -10.66 21.50
C ASN A 328 3.88 -9.25 21.03
N ILE A 329 3.20 -8.22 21.53
CA ILE A 329 3.56 -6.81 21.37
C ILE A 329 3.45 -6.10 22.72
N CYS A 330 4.14 -4.97 22.87
CA CYS A 330 4.03 -4.12 24.05
C CYS A 330 2.73 -3.28 24.02
N ASN A 331 1.58 -3.95 23.99
CA ASN A 331 0.25 -3.34 23.86
C ASN A 331 0.02 -2.19 24.86
N ILE A 332 0.34 -2.38 26.14
CA ILE A 332 0.20 -1.35 27.19
C ILE A 332 1.05 -0.12 26.88
N GLN A 333 2.33 -0.31 26.50
CA GLN A 333 3.21 0.79 26.14
C GLN A 333 2.71 1.55 24.90
N LEU A 334 2.16 0.84 23.92
CA LEU A 334 1.58 1.45 22.72
C LEU A 334 0.38 2.33 23.07
N ILE A 335 -0.51 1.84 23.96
CA ILE A 335 -1.65 2.61 24.47
C ILE A 335 -1.17 3.84 25.25
N GLN A 336 -0.21 3.68 26.17
CA GLN A 336 0.34 4.81 26.95
C GLN A 336 0.95 5.88 26.05
N ASN A 337 1.72 5.49 25.05
CA ASN A 337 2.31 6.42 24.09
C ASN A 337 1.22 7.15 23.29
N LEU A 338 0.20 6.41 22.84
CA LEU A 338 -0.93 6.97 22.11
C LEU A 338 -1.71 8.01 22.94
N LEU A 339 -2.03 7.69 24.20
CA LEU A 339 -2.68 8.62 25.13
C LEU A 339 -1.82 9.86 25.41
N THR A 340 -0.51 9.66 25.59
CA THR A 340 0.45 10.75 25.82
C THR A 340 0.51 11.70 24.62
N GLU A 341 0.59 11.16 23.41
CA GLU A 341 0.59 11.95 22.18
C GLU A 341 -0.73 12.69 21.96
N PHE A 342 -1.88 12.08 22.33
CA PHE A 342 -3.16 12.77 22.29
C PHE A 342 -3.17 13.97 23.25
N ARG A 343 -2.77 13.79 24.51
CA ARG A 343 -2.72 14.87 25.52
C ARG A 343 -1.75 15.98 25.14
N ALA A 344 -0.66 15.65 24.44
CA ALA A 344 0.29 16.64 23.91
C ALA A 344 -0.29 17.46 22.75
N TRP A 345 -1.28 16.93 22.02
CA TRP A 345 -1.86 17.54 20.82
C TRP A 345 -2.94 18.60 21.13
N LYS A 346 -2.62 19.62 21.95
CA LYS A 346 -3.59 20.58 22.48
C LYS A 346 -4.22 21.52 21.45
N GLU A 347 -3.43 21.98 20.47
CA GLU A 347 -3.85 23.00 19.50
C GLU A 347 -3.71 22.48 18.05
N PRO A 348 -4.74 21.80 17.52
CA PRO A 348 -4.66 21.28 16.17
C PRO A 348 -4.66 22.39 15.10
N MET A 349 -3.74 22.28 14.14
CA MET A 349 -3.47 23.31 13.12
C MET A 349 -4.66 23.63 12.21
N THR A 350 -5.52 22.64 11.92
CA THR A 350 -6.61 22.79 10.93
C THR A 350 -7.98 22.65 11.60
N LYS A 351 -9.02 23.20 10.97
CA LYS A 351 -10.41 23.02 11.43
C LYS A 351 -10.79 21.54 11.51
N GLN A 352 -10.42 20.75 10.49
CA GLN A 352 -10.71 19.32 10.43
C GLN A 352 -10.09 18.56 11.61
N TRP A 353 -8.86 18.94 11.99
CA TRP A 353 -8.18 18.33 13.12
C TRP A 353 -8.74 18.76 14.48
N ARG A 354 -9.21 20.01 14.60
CA ARG A 354 -9.94 20.47 15.79
C ARG A 354 -11.22 19.68 16.02
N GLU A 355 -11.98 19.40 14.95
CA GLU A 355 -13.19 18.56 15.04
C GLU A 355 -12.86 17.12 15.47
N VAL A 356 -11.81 16.50 14.91
CA VAL A 356 -11.38 15.15 15.32
C VAL A 356 -10.95 15.13 16.78
N ARG A 357 -10.15 16.12 17.22
CA ARG A 357 -9.74 16.22 18.62
C ARG A 357 -10.95 16.37 19.54
N TYR A 358 -11.89 17.24 19.21
CA TYR A 358 -13.12 17.45 19.98
C TYR A 358 -13.93 16.14 20.11
N CYS A 359 -14.10 15.40 19.02
CA CYS A 359 -14.78 14.11 19.08
C CYS A 359 -14.04 13.08 19.96
N LEU A 360 -12.74 13.23 20.19
CA LEU A 360 -11.94 12.33 21.02
C LEU A 360 -11.57 12.94 22.39
N GLU A 361 -12.23 14.01 22.81
CA GLU A 361 -11.85 14.75 24.04
C GLU A 361 -11.89 13.88 25.30
N PHE A 362 -12.77 12.86 25.35
CA PHE A 362 -12.81 11.89 26.45
C PHE A 362 -11.46 11.20 26.70
N VAL A 363 -10.60 11.06 25.68
CA VAL A 363 -9.27 10.45 25.80
C VAL A 363 -8.36 11.21 26.77
N ASP A 364 -8.61 12.51 27.01
CA ASP A 364 -7.86 13.28 28.01
C ASP A 364 -8.14 12.78 29.44
N GLU A 365 -9.33 12.23 29.70
CA GLU A 365 -9.77 11.77 31.03
C GLU A 365 -9.51 10.28 31.28
N VAL A 366 -9.30 9.48 30.23
CA VAL A 366 -9.18 8.03 30.36
C VAL A 366 -7.85 7.61 30.99
N ASP A 367 -7.93 6.81 32.05
CA ASP A 367 -6.78 6.07 32.60
C ASP A 367 -6.64 4.70 31.92
N ILE A 368 -5.41 4.23 31.75
CA ILE A 368 -5.14 2.93 31.15
C ILE A 368 -5.72 1.78 31.97
N GLU A 369 -5.85 1.95 33.28
CA GLU A 369 -6.46 0.97 34.17
C GLU A 369 -7.93 0.68 33.80
N GLU A 370 -8.64 1.65 33.21
CA GLU A 370 -10.03 1.49 32.78
C GLU A 370 -10.19 0.55 31.56
N PHE A 371 -9.10 0.27 30.84
CA PHE A 371 -9.08 -0.67 29.71
C PHE A 371 -8.59 -2.07 30.10
N LEU A 372 -8.08 -2.24 31.34
CA LEU A 372 -7.55 -3.51 31.84
C LEU A 372 -8.57 -4.32 32.66
N LEU A 373 -9.71 -3.70 32.99
CA LEU A 373 -10.87 -4.31 33.64
C LEU A 373 -11.83 -4.89 32.60
#